data_AF-A0A418GKA8-F1
#
_entry.id   AF-A0A418GKA8-F1
#
_cell.length_a   1.000
_cell.length_b   1.000
_cell.length_c   1.000
_cell.angle_alpha   90.00
_cell.angle_beta   90.00
_cell.angle_gamma   90.00
#
_symmetry.space_group_name_H-M   'P 1'
#
loop_
_entity.id
_entity.type
_entity.pdbx_description
1 polymer ?
#
loop_
_entity_poly.entity_id
_entity_poly.type
_entity_poly.pdbx_seq_one_letter_code
_entity_poly.pdbx_strand_id
1 'polypeptide(L)' 'AGSWLAFLNSIRWKKEDSLSGILDQLTLMADARQSPLIALTDTLAWQAAAGRENRGLSDSLAKSAQELFNGKEKTPQQ' A
#
# COMPACT_ATOMS: atom_id res chain seq x y z
N ALA A 1 -5.36 9.34 4.33
CA ALA A 1 -5.21 8.60 3.05
C ALA A 1 -5.07 9.51 1.82
N GLY A 2 -4.76 10.81 1.97
CA GLY A 2 -4.82 11.77 0.84
C GLY A 2 -3.63 11.72 -0.12
N SER A 3 -2.40 11.56 0.39
CA SER A 3 -1.19 11.75 -0.44
C SER A 3 -1.02 10.68 -1.52
N TRP A 4 -1.33 9.41 -1.23
CA TRP A 4 -1.29 8.33 -2.23
C TRP A 4 -2.34 8.51 -3.31
N LEU A 5 -3.58 8.88 -2.93
CA LEU A 5 -4.64 9.15 -3.88
C LEU A 5 -4.27 10.34 -4.79
N ALA A 6 -3.72 11.42 -4.22
CA ALA A 6 -3.26 12.59 -4.97
C ALA A 6 -2.12 12.22 -5.93
N PHE A 7 -1.16 11.42 -5.49
CA PHE A 7 -0.08 10.91 -6.35
C PHE A 7 -0.62 10.08 -7.51
N LEU A 8 -1.46 9.07 -7.26
CA LEU A 8 -2.04 8.24 -8.32
C LEU A 8 -2.86 9.07 -9.31
N ASN A 9 -3.64 10.04 -8.81
CA ASN A 9 -4.40 10.95 -9.65
C ASN A 9 -3.53 11.93 -10.46
N SER A 10 -2.26 12.11 -10.08
CA SER A 10 -1.31 12.98 -10.80
C SER A 10 -0.64 12.28 -11.98
N ILE A 11 -0.74 10.95 -12.08
CA ILE A 11 -0.13 10.20 -13.17
C ILE A 11 -0.79 10.60 -14.50
N ARG A 12 0.05 10.91 -15.48
CA ARG A 12 -0.34 11.31 -16.83
C ARG A 12 0.56 10.60 -17.82
N TRP A 13 0.01 10.34 -19.00
CA TRP A 13 0.78 9.92 -20.15
C TRP A 13 1.71 11.05 -20.60
N LYS A 14 2.95 10.71 -20.93
CA LYS A 14 3.82 11.64 -21.65
C LYS A 14 3.29 11.75 -23.08
N LYS A 15 2.97 12.96 -23.52
CA LYS A 15 2.53 13.22 -24.89
C LYS A 15 3.72 13.02 -25.85
N GLU A 16 3.50 12.28 -26.92
CA GLU A 16 4.45 12.09 -28.01
C GLU A 16 3.80 12.56 -29.32
N ASP A 17 4.55 13.29 -30.14
CA ASP A 17 4.05 13.89 -31.38
C ASP A 17 4.41 13.05 -32.63
N SER A 18 4.96 11.84 -32.43
CA SER A 18 5.31 10.91 -33.49
C SER A 18 4.79 9.50 -33.23
N LEU A 19 4.45 8.77 -34.30
CA LEU A 19 4.03 7.37 -34.20
C LEU A 19 5.10 6.49 -33.56
N SER A 20 6.38 6.72 -33.88
CA SER A 20 7.50 5.98 -33.27
C SER A 20 7.54 6.21 -31.76
N GLY A 21 7.44 7.46 -31.31
CA GLY A 21 7.44 7.77 -29.87
C GLY A 21 6.25 7.15 -29.13
N ILE A 22 5.07 7.14 -29.76
CA ILE A 22 3.88 6.46 -29.21
C ILE A 22 4.13 4.95 -29.09
N LEU A 23 4.68 4.31 -30.13
CA LEU A 23 4.99 2.87 -30.13
C LEU A 23 6.07 2.51 -29.12
N ASP A 24 7.11 3.32 -28.99
CA ASP A 24 8.18 3.11 -28.00
C ASP A 24 7.63 3.21 -26.58
N GLN A 25 6.77 4.19 -26.30
CA GLN A 25 6.12 4.34 -25.01
C GLN A 25 5.22 3.13 -24.71
N LEU A 26 4.37 2.72 -25.65
CA LEU A 26 3.49 1.55 -25.51
C LEU A 26 4.28 0.27 -25.25
N THR A 27 5.35 0.05 -26.02
CA THR A 27 6.25 -1.08 -25.85
C THR A 27 6.86 -1.08 -24.44
N LEU A 28 7.35 0.07 -23.98
CA LEU A 28 7.95 0.20 -22.65
C LEU A 28 6.97 -0.15 -21.52
N MET A 29 5.71 0.28 -21.59
CA MET A 29 4.75 -0.05 -20.52
C MET A 29 4.23 -1.49 -20.60
N ALA A 30 4.27 -2.10 -21.79
CA ALA A 30 3.89 -3.50 -21.98
C ALA A 30 5.04 -4.47 -21.63
N ASP A 31 6.29 -4.01 -21.61
CA ASP A 31 7.45 -4.83 -21.28
C ASP A 31 7.42 -5.25 -19.80
N ALA A 32 7.33 -6.56 -19.55
CA ALA A 32 7.18 -7.10 -18.20
C ALA A 32 8.38 -6.85 -17.27
N ARG A 33 9.55 -6.51 -17.80
CA ARG A 33 10.79 -6.33 -17.03
C ARG A 33 11.04 -4.87 -16.69
N GLN A 34 10.61 -3.95 -17.56
CA GLN A 34 10.95 -2.53 -17.45
C GLN A 34 9.72 -1.63 -17.33
N SER A 35 8.51 -2.19 -17.33
CA SER A 35 7.29 -1.41 -17.22
C SER A 35 7.26 -0.59 -15.93
N PRO A 36 7.19 0.76 -16.02
CA PRO A 36 7.03 1.61 -14.84
C PRO A 36 5.68 1.39 -14.16
N LEU A 37 4.67 0.85 -14.86
CA LEU A 37 3.36 0.53 -14.27
C LEU A 37 3.45 -0.68 -13.34
N ILE A 38 4.23 -1.71 -13.70
CA ILE A 38 4.46 -2.89 -12.86
C ILE A 38 5.19 -2.48 -11.58
N ALA A 39 6.29 -1.73 -11.72
CA ALA A 39 7.05 -1.23 -10.57
C ALA A 39 6.19 -0.36 -9.62
N LEU A 40 5.28 0.45 -10.18
CA LEU A 40 4.32 1.22 -9.41
C LEU A 40 3.34 0.33 -8.64
N THR A 41 2.77 -0.69 -9.28
CA THR A 41 1.84 -1.62 -8.61
C THR A 41 2.52 -2.41 -7.50
N ASP A 42 3.79 -2.81 -7.67
CA ASP A 42 4.55 -3.49 -6.63
C ASP A 42 4.78 -2.58 -5.41
N THR A 43 5.11 -1.32 -5.66
CA THR A 43 5.28 -0.30 -4.60
C THR A 43 3.97 -0.12 -3.82
N LEU A 44 2.84 -0.04 -4.54
CA LEU A 44 1.52 0.07 -3.92
C LEU A 44 1.19 -1.16 -3.07
N ALA A 45 1.48 -2.36 -3.57
CA ALA A 45 1.25 -3.61 -2.84
C ALA A 45 2.08 -3.66 -1.55
N TRP A 46 3.36 -3.31 -1.62
CA TRP A 46 4.25 -3.26 -0.47
C TRP A 46 3.75 -2.28 0.61
N GLN A 47 3.33 -1.08 0.22
CA GLN A 47 2.82 -0.08 1.17
C GLN A 47 1.45 -0.45 1.75
N ALA A 48 0.58 -1.06 0.95
CA ALA A 48 -0.69 -1.58 1.44
C ALA A 48 -0.47 -2.68 2.49
N ALA A 49 0.52 -3.55 2.28
CA ALA A 49 0.91 -4.57 3.25
C ALA A 49 1.44 -3.95 4.55
N ALA A 50 2.36 -2.98 4.46
CA ALA A 50 2.87 -2.27 5.64
C ALA A 50 1.74 -1.56 6.43
N GLY A 51 0.76 -0.99 5.75
CA GLY A 51 -0.43 -0.40 6.38
C GLY A 51 -1.33 -1.43 7.08
N ARG A 52 -1.37 -2.69 6.61
CA ARG A 52 -2.07 -3.79 7.29
C ARG A 52 -1.33 -4.26 8.53
N GLU A 53 0.00 -4.38 8.46
CA GLU A 53 0.84 -4.77 9.58
C GLU A 53 0.68 -3.79 10.75
N ASN A 54 0.74 -2.48 10.49
CA ASN A 54 0.55 -1.48 11.53
C ASN A 54 -0.83 -1.53 12.22
N ARG A 55 -1.91 -1.80 11.45
CA ARG A 55 -3.24 -2.03 12.03
C ARG A 55 -3.28 -3.31 12.85
N GLY A 56 -2.71 -4.40 12.36
CA GLY A 56 -2.65 -5.68 13.09
C GLY A 56 -1.88 -5.58 14.42
N LEU A 57 -0.79 -4.81 14.44
CA LEU A 57 -0.06 -4.51 15.68
C LEU A 57 -0.91 -3.67 16.64
N SER A 58 -1.60 -2.65 16.14
CA SER A 58 -2.51 -1.81 16.94
C SER A 58 -3.65 -2.63 17.55
N ASP A 59 -4.26 -3.52 16.76
CA ASP A 59 -5.33 -4.41 17.22
C ASP A 59 -4.81 -5.41 18.26
N SER A 60 -3.60 -5.92 18.08
CA SER A 60 -2.94 -6.82 19.04
C SER A 60 -2.67 -6.11 20.37
N LEU A 61 -2.15 -4.88 20.32
CA LEU A 61 -1.93 -4.05 21.52
C LEU A 61 -3.25 -3.73 22.23
N ALA A 62 -4.31 -3.38 21.50
CA ALA A 62 -5.63 -3.11 22.06
C ALA A 62 -6.21 -4.35 22.75
N LYS A 63 -6.10 -5.52 22.11
CA LYS A 63 -6.52 -6.80 22.69
C LYS A 63 -5.74 -7.13 23.96
N SER A 64 -4.41 -6.99 23.94
CA SER A 64 -3.57 -7.22 25.13
C SER A 64 -3.92 -6.27 26.27
N ALA A 65 -4.22 -5.00 25.98
CA ALA A 65 -4.70 -4.07 27.00
C ALA A 65 -6.04 -4.51 27.59
N GLN A 66 -7.01 -4.91 26.74
CA GLN A 66 -8.31 -5.43 27.19
C GLN A 66 -8.17 -6.68 28.07
N GLU A 67 -7.30 -7.62 27.69
CA GLU A 67 -7.00 -8.81 28.49
C GLU A 67 -6.38 -8.45 29.85
N LEU A 68 -5.50 -7.45 29.90
CA LEU A 68 -4.92 -6.95 31.15
C LEU A 68 -5.98 -6.31 32.07
N PHE A 69 -6.89 -5.52 31.52
CA PHE A 69 -7.98 -4.92 32.30
C PHE A 69 -8.97 -5.98 32.81
N ASN A 70 -9.38 -6.92 31.96
CA ASN A 70 -10.28 -8.01 32.35
C ASN A 70 -9.61 -9.03 33.29
N GLY A 71 -8.29 -9.20 33.19
CA GLY A 71 -7.49 -10.04 34.07
C GLY A 71 -7.35 -9.48 35.49
N LYS A 72 -7.46 -8.15 35.66
CA LYS A 72 -7.46 -7.49 36.98
C LYS A 72 -8.79 -7.62 37.74
N GLU A 73 -9.90 -7.96 37.07
CA GLU A 73 -11.18 -8.26 37.76
C GLU A 73 -11.25 -9.68 38.35
N LYS A 74 -10.37 -10.59 37.93
CA LYS A 74 -10.28 -11.94 38.51
C LYS A 74 -9.21 -12.00 39.60
N THR A 75 -9.39 -11.22 40.66
CA THR A 75 -8.73 -11.56 41.93
C THR A 75 -9.54 -12.70 42.54
N PRO A 76 -8.96 -13.90 42.77
CA PRO A 76 -9.68 -14.96 43.47
C PRO A 76 -10.04 -14.43 44.85
N GLN A 77 -11.34 -14.42 45.17
CA GLN A 77 -11.80 -14.32 46.55
C GLN A 77 -11.22 -15.54 47.28
N GLN A 78 -10.24 -15.29 48.15
CA GLN A 78 -9.87 -16.17 49.25
C GLN A 78 -10.57 -15.67 50.51
#